data_AF-A0A0F8YNS7-F1
#
_entry.id   AF-A0A0F8YNS7-F1
#
_cell.length_a   1.000
_cell.length_b   1.000
_cell.length_c   1.000
_cell.angle_alpha   90.00
_cell.angle_beta   90.00
_cell.angle_gamma   90.00
#
_symmetry.space_group_name_H-M   'P 1'
#
loop_
_entity.id
_entity.type
_entity.pdbx_description
1 polymer ?
#
loop_
_entity_poly.entity_id
_entity_poly.type
_entity_poly.pdbx_seq_one_letter_code
_entity_poly.pdbx_strand_id
1 'polypeptide(L)'
;ITSVTYTDSNGDSQTLASSVYELGDDNGIGIVRLQYDQTWPTTRGHPDVVTVRFISGVAVASVATGIKHAIKLLAAHLFENREPLVIGQRISVEQIPHTVEALIAPYSYREFR
;
A
#
# COMPACT_ATOMS: atom_id res chain seq x y z
N ILE A 1 5.52 9.67 7.72
CA ILE A 1 6.03 10.30 6.48
C ILE A 1 7.50 10.63 6.71
N THR A 2 8.38 10.34 5.75
CA THR A 2 9.82 10.63 5.84
C THR A 2 10.13 12.01 5.29
N SER A 3 9.59 12.35 4.11
CA SER A 3 9.70 13.68 3.53
C SER A 3 8.63 13.91 2.47
N VAL A 4 8.26 15.17 2.28
CA VAL A 4 7.46 15.63 1.14
C VAL A 4 8.32 16.64 0.39
N THR A 5 8.61 16.37 -0.87
CA THR A 5 9.39 17.28 -1.73
C THR A 5 8.53 17.74 -2.90
N TYR A 6 8.74 18.97 -3.33
CA TYR A 6 8.03 19.54 -4.47
C TYR A 6 8.95 20.37 -5.35
N THR A 7 8.65 20.46 -6.63
CA THR A 7 9.31 21.41 -7.54
C THR A 7 8.58 22.75 -7.51
N ASP A 8 9.29 23.82 -7.17
CA ASP A 8 8.76 25.17 -7.14
C ASP A 8 8.57 25.77 -8.55
N SER A 9 8.02 26.99 -8.62
CA SER A 9 7.80 27.70 -9.89
C SER A 9 9.09 27.95 -10.68
N ASN A 10 10.24 28.04 -10.01
CA ASN A 10 11.54 28.28 -10.62
C ASN A 10 12.16 26.99 -11.18
N GLY A 11 11.61 25.83 -10.81
CA GLY A 11 12.09 24.51 -11.25
C GLY A 11 13.01 23.84 -10.23
N ASP A 12 13.17 24.41 -9.05
CA ASP A 12 14.04 23.87 -8.02
C ASP A 12 13.28 22.91 -7.09
N SER A 13 13.96 21.86 -6.65
CA SER A 13 13.38 20.90 -5.70
C SER A 13 13.47 21.44 -4.27
N GLN A 14 12.32 21.64 -3.64
CA GLN A 14 12.17 22.08 -2.26
C GLN A 14 11.67 20.94 -1.38
N THR A 15 12.04 20.97 -0.10
CA THR A 15 11.48 20.07 0.92
C THR A 15 10.44 20.82 1.73
N LEU A 16 9.22 20.29 1.78
CA LEU A 16 8.15 20.85 2.59
C LEU A 16 8.43 20.61 4.07
N ALA A 17 8.36 21.67 4.87
CA ALA A 17 8.53 21.58 6.31
C ALA A 17 7.42 20.74 6.96
N SER A 18 7.78 19.94 7.96
CA SER A 18 6.85 19.10 8.72
C SER A 18 5.83 19.89 9.55
N SER A 19 5.99 21.21 9.68
CA SER A 19 5.01 22.12 10.28
C SER A 19 3.88 22.51 9.33
N VAL A 20 3.99 22.22 8.03
CA VAL A 20 2.97 22.59 7.03
C VAL A 20 1.93 21.48 6.87
N TYR A 21 2.34 20.22 7.06
CA TYR A 21 1.50 19.06 6.80
C TYR A 21 1.46 18.11 8.00
N GLU A 22 0.41 17.29 8.04
CA GLU A 22 0.26 16.20 8.98
C GLU A 22 -0.23 14.93 8.28
N LEU A 23 -0.01 13.79 8.92
CA LEU A 23 -0.57 12.51 8.49
C LEU A 23 -1.98 12.40 9.06
N GLY A 24 -2.98 12.47 8.19
CA GLY A 24 -4.36 12.15 8.49
C GLY A 24 -4.68 10.68 8.21
N ASP A 25 -5.81 10.25 8.74
CA ASP A 25 -6.47 8.99 8.38
C ASP A 25 -7.87 9.34 7.89
N ASP A 26 -8.22 8.85 6.70
CA ASP A 26 -9.58 8.91 6.17
C ASP A 26 -10.02 7.48 5.81
N ASN A 27 -10.97 6.94 6.58
CA ASN A 27 -11.50 5.59 6.40
C ASN A 27 -10.41 4.48 6.36
N GLY A 28 -9.35 4.61 7.18
CA GLY A 28 -8.23 3.67 7.19
C GLY A 28 -7.21 3.88 6.07
N ILE A 29 -7.34 4.96 5.29
CA ILE A 29 -6.35 5.39 4.29
C ILE A 29 -5.52 6.51 4.90
N GLY A 30 -4.20 6.31 4.94
CA GLY A 30 -3.27 7.36 5.32
C GLY A 30 -3.22 8.46 4.24
N ILE A 31 -3.63 9.68 4.60
CA ILE A 31 -3.62 10.84 3.71
C ILE A 31 -2.67 11.91 4.25
N VAL A 32 -2.04 12.68 3.35
CA VAL A 32 -1.28 13.87 3.73
C VAL A 32 -2.21 15.08 3.65
N ARG A 33 -2.40 15.79 4.75
CA ARG A 33 -3.25 16.99 4.82
C ARG A 33 -2.49 18.17 5.39
N LEU A 34 -2.98 19.39 5.14
CA LEU A 34 -2.43 20.61 5.73
C LEU A 34 -2.69 20.64 7.24
N GLN A 35 -1.74 21.20 7.99
CA GLN A 35 -1.99 21.60 9.37
C GLN A 35 -2.90 22.83 9.42
N TYR A 36 -3.45 23.10 10.60
CA TYR A 36 -4.27 24.28 10.84
C TYR A 36 -3.52 25.58 10.50
N ASP A 37 -4.20 26.52 9.83
CA ASP A 37 -3.64 27.79 9.34
C ASP A 37 -2.44 27.66 8.38
N GLN A 38 -2.30 26.54 7.69
CA GLN A 38 -1.27 26.34 6.66
C GLN A 38 -1.85 26.33 5.26
N THR A 39 -1.01 26.62 4.27
CA THR A 39 -1.36 26.60 2.84
C THR A 39 -0.32 25.82 2.05
N TRP A 40 -0.76 25.16 0.97
CA TRP A 40 0.17 24.49 0.06
C TRP A 40 1.02 25.52 -0.68
N PRO A 41 2.34 25.30 -0.81
CA PRO A 41 3.19 26.17 -1.59
C PRO A 41 2.86 26.07 -3.08
N THR A 42 3.13 27.14 -3.82
CA THR A 42 3.00 27.14 -5.27
C THR A 42 4.01 26.16 -5.89
N THR A 43 3.50 25.15 -6.57
CA THR A 43 4.32 24.19 -7.33
C THR A 43 4.39 24.62 -8.80
N ARG A 44 5.37 24.07 -9.52
CA ARG A 44 5.35 24.14 -11.00
C ARG A 44 4.08 23.49 -11.53
N GLY A 45 3.46 24.08 -12.55
CA GLY A 45 2.26 23.52 -13.21
C GLY A 45 2.60 22.36 -14.15
N HIS A 46 3.18 21.28 -13.61
CA HIS A 46 3.57 20.10 -14.36
C HIS A 46 3.12 18.83 -13.59
N PRO A 47 2.76 17.73 -14.26
CA PRO A 47 2.57 16.45 -13.58
C PRO A 47 3.86 16.00 -12.86
N ASP A 48 3.71 15.18 -11.81
CA ASP A 48 4.81 14.56 -11.06
C ASP A 48 5.75 15.52 -10.30
N VAL A 49 5.27 16.73 -9.99
CA VAL A 49 6.06 17.74 -9.26
C VAL A 49 6.13 17.51 -7.75
N VAL A 50 5.28 16.65 -7.19
CA VAL A 50 5.25 16.33 -5.75
C VAL A 50 5.66 14.88 -5.54
N THR A 51 6.62 14.67 -4.65
CA THR A 51 7.07 13.33 -4.24
C THR A 51 6.91 13.18 -2.73
N VAL A 52 6.21 12.13 -2.30
CA VAL A 52 6.03 11.79 -0.88
C VAL A 52 6.82 10.52 -0.58
N ARG A 53 7.84 10.65 0.27
CA ARG A 53 8.59 9.51 0.81
C ARG A 53 8.03 9.13 2.16
N PHE A 54 7.67 7.88 2.34
CA PHE A 54 7.19 7.34 3.62
C PHE A 54 7.62 5.88 3.79
N ILE A 55 7.63 5.43 5.03
CA ILE A 55 7.83 4.03 5.39
C ILE A 55 6.44 3.44 5.63
N SER A 56 6.12 2.36 4.95
CA SER A 56 4.87 1.62 5.10
C SER A 56 5.13 0.19 5.59
N GLY A 57 4.10 -0.39 6.19
CA GLY A 57 4.15 -1.73 6.77
C GLY A 57 4.28 -1.73 8.29
N VAL A 58 4.15 -2.93 8.85
CA VAL A 58 4.25 -3.18 10.29
C VAL A 58 5.52 -3.97 10.58
N ALA A 59 6.00 -3.91 11.83
CA ALA A 59 7.09 -4.78 12.26
C ALA A 59 6.73 -6.25 12.02
N VAL A 60 7.71 -7.08 11.64
CA VAL A 60 7.51 -8.51 11.33
C VAL A 60 6.82 -9.26 12.49
N ALA A 61 7.18 -8.92 13.73
CA ALA A 61 6.56 -9.48 14.92
C ALA A 61 5.04 -9.18 14.98
N SER A 62 4.64 -7.97 14.60
CA SER A 62 3.26 -7.47 14.64
C SER A 62 2.40 -7.91 13.45
N VAL A 63 2.96 -8.57 12.44
CA VAL A 63 2.16 -9.14 11.34
C VAL A 63 1.18 -10.17 11.91
N ALA A 64 -0.09 -10.03 11.55
CA ALA A 64 -1.16 -10.90 12.04
C ALA A 64 -0.89 -12.38 11.69
N THR A 65 -1.27 -13.28 12.60
CA THR A 65 -1.06 -14.73 12.43
C THR A 65 -1.76 -15.27 11.19
N GLY A 66 -2.93 -14.75 10.84
CA GLY A 66 -3.66 -15.12 9.61
C GLY A 66 -2.83 -14.87 8.34
N ILE A 67 -2.22 -13.69 8.23
CA ILE A 67 -1.33 -13.33 7.11
C ILE A 67 -0.09 -14.25 7.09
N LYS A 68 0.51 -14.52 8.25
CA LYS A 68 1.66 -15.45 8.35
C LYS A 68 1.30 -16.86 7.86
N HIS A 69 0.10 -17.35 8.20
CA HIS A 69 -0.38 -18.64 7.72
C HIS A 69 -0.65 -18.64 6.22
N ALA A 70 -1.32 -17.60 5.70
CA ALA A 70 -1.57 -17.44 4.27
C ALA A 70 -0.27 -17.49 3.45
N ILE A 71 0.77 -16.76 3.89
CA ILE A 71 2.10 -16.77 3.25
C ILE A 71 2.68 -18.19 3.21
N LYS A 72 2.65 -18.92 4.33
CA LYS A 72 3.21 -20.29 4.40
C LYS A 72 2.45 -21.27 3.51
N LEU A 73 1.12 -21.21 3.52
CA LEU A 73 0.27 -22.07 2.69
C LEU A 73 0.50 -21.82 1.20
N LEU A 74 0.56 -20.54 0.80
CA LEU A 74 0.85 -20.17 -0.57
C LEU A 74 2.25 -20.61 -1.00
N ALA A 75 3.26 -20.41 -0.14
CA ALA A 75 4.63 -20.84 -0.43
C ALA A 75 4.75 -22.37 -0.58
N ALA A 76 4.10 -23.14 0.30
CA ALA A 76 4.06 -24.60 0.19
C ALA A 76 3.37 -25.05 -1.10
N HIS A 77 2.21 -24.46 -1.41
CA HIS A 77 1.45 -24.77 -2.62
C HIS A 77 2.25 -24.53 -3.90
N LEU A 78 2.96 -23.39 -3.99
CA LEU A 78 3.81 -23.06 -5.14
C LEU A 78 5.08 -23.90 -5.21
N PHE A 79 5.59 -24.39 -4.07
CA PHE A 79 6.75 -25.26 -4.04
C PHE A 79 6.41 -26.67 -4.53
N GLU A 80 5.26 -27.20 -4.10
CA GLU A 80 4.76 -28.53 -4.49
C GLU A 80 4.26 -28.55 -5.94
N ASN A 81 3.60 -27.48 -6.39
CA ASN A 81 2.99 -27.40 -7.71
C ASN A 81 3.75 -26.42 -8.61
N ARG A 82 4.75 -26.93 -9.35
CA ARG A 82 5.59 -26.15 -10.27
C ARG A 82 5.00 -26.00 -11.68
N GLU A 83 3.88 -26.65 -11.93
CA GLU A 83 3.12 -26.58 -13.18
C GLU A 83 1.68 -26.14 -12.87
N PRO A 84 0.94 -25.54 -13.84
CA PRO A 84 -0.47 -25.24 -13.65
C PRO A 84 -1.24 -26.52 -13.30
N LEU A 85 -1.94 -26.50 -12.17
CA LEU A 85 -2.77 -27.63 -11.74
C LEU A 85 -3.91 -27.85 -12.74
N VAL A 86 -3.92 -29.01 -13.41
CA VAL A 86 -5.03 -29.46 -14.25
C VAL A 86 -5.90 -30.42 -13.43
N ILE A 87 -7.01 -29.92 -12.89
CA ILE A 87 -7.99 -30.75 -12.17
C ILE A 87 -9.14 -31.12 -13.13
N GLY A 88 -9.04 -32.30 -13.77
CA GLY A 88 -10.08 -32.83 -14.67
C GLY A 88 -10.05 -32.30 -16.12
N GLN A 89 -11.19 -32.32 -16.82
CA GLN A 89 -11.36 -31.84 -18.21
C GLN A 89 -11.55 -30.31 -18.34
N ARG A 90 -11.48 -29.59 -17.22
CA ARG A 90 -11.58 -28.12 -17.18
C ARG A 90 -10.25 -27.60 -16.65
N ILE A 91 -9.65 -26.65 -17.37
CA ILE A 91 -8.52 -25.89 -16.86
C ILE A 91 -9.09 -24.96 -15.77
N SER A 92 -9.27 -25.46 -14.55
CA SER A 92 -9.54 -24.61 -13.41
C SER A 92 -8.21 -24.00 -12.99
N VAL A 93 -8.00 -22.74 -13.40
CA VAL A 93 -6.87 -21.89 -12.97
C VAL A 93 -7.12 -21.41 -11.54
N GLU A 94 -7.52 -22.31 -10.64
CA GLU A 94 -7.68 -21.97 -9.22
C GLU A 94 -6.29 -22.06 -8.58
N GLN A 95 -5.45 -21.09 -8.92
CA GLN A 95 -4.02 -21.07 -8.55
C GLN A 95 -3.81 -20.80 -7.05
N ILE A 96 -4.85 -20.36 -6.34
CA ILE A 96 -4.79 -20.00 -4.93
C ILE A 96 -5.87 -20.80 -4.19
N PRO A 97 -5.51 -21.60 -3.17
CA PRO A 97 -6.50 -22.28 -2.33
C PRO A 97 -7.43 -21.26 -1.65
N HIS A 98 -8.75 -21.50 -1.65
CA HIS A 98 -9.73 -20.65 -0.97
C HIS A 98 -9.43 -20.37 0.51
N THR A 99 -8.72 -21.29 1.17
CA THR A 99 -8.24 -21.10 2.54
C THR A 99 -7.33 -19.88 2.66
N VAL A 100 -6.47 -19.64 1.66
CA VAL A 100 -5.59 -18.46 1.61
C VAL A 100 -6.42 -17.19 1.42
N GLU A 101 -7.43 -17.22 0.53
CA GLU A 101 -8.33 -16.10 0.31
C GLU A 101 -9.11 -15.74 1.58
N ALA A 102 -9.66 -16.73 2.29
CA ALA A 102 -10.37 -16.53 3.55
C ALA A 102 -9.47 -15.92 4.65
N LEU A 103 -8.19 -16.28 4.67
CA LEU A 103 -7.22 -15.73 5.62
C LEU A 103 -6.81 -14.29 5.30
N ILE A 104 -6.82 -13.87 4.02
CA ILE A 104 -6.43 -12.53 3.59
C ILE A 104 -7.62 -11.57 3.53
N ALA A 105 -8.83 -12.09 3.29
CA ALA A 105 -10.07 -11.32 3.19
C ALA A 105 -10.33 -10.27 4.29
N PRO A 106 -10.05 -10.51 5.58
CA PRO A 106 -10.26 -9.48 6.61
C PRO A 106 -9.23 -8.33 6.58
N TYR A 107 -8.15 -8.49 5.82
CA TYR A 107 -7.08 -7.49 5.69
C TYR A 107 -7.11 -6.74 4.36
N SER A 108 -8.03 -7.09 3.45
CA SER A 108 -8.20 -6.34 2.21
C SER A 108 -9.02 -5.09 2.47
N TYR A 109 -8.61 -3.99 1.84
CA TYR A 109 -9.41 -2.78 1.81
C TYR A 109 -10.68 -3.06 1.00
N ARG A 110 -11.85 -2.82 1.60
CA ARG A 110 -13.15 -2.88 0.93
C ARG A 110 -13.76 -1.50 0.97
N GLU A 111 -13.87 -0.87 -0.19
CA GLU A 111 -14.67 0.33 -0.35
C GLU A 111 -16.13 -0.02 -0.02
N PHE A 112 -16.66 0.57 1.05
CA PHE A 112 -18.11 0.58 1.25
C PHE A 112 -18.69 1.62 0.29
N ARG A 113 -19.25 1.13 -0.82
CA ARG A 113 -19.97 1.94 -1.81
C ARG A 113 -21.43 2.15 -1.41
#